data_AF-A0A2X3EBQ5-F1
#
_entry.id   AF-A0A2X3EBQ5-F1
#
_cell.length_a   1.000
_cell.length_b   1.000
_cell.length_c   1.000
_cell.angle_alpha   90.00
_cell.angle_beta   90.00
_cell.angle_gamma   90.00
#
_symmetry.space_group_name_H-M   'P 1'
#
loop_
_entity.id
_entity.type
_entity.pdbx_description
1 polymer ?
#
loop_
_entity_poly.entity_id
_entity_poly.type
_entity_poly.pdbx_seq_one_letter_code
_entity_poly.pdbx_strand_id
1 'polypeptide(L)' 'MLLDITAVWEKKYQAIQCMQGQEHLWEYYTRVALQRGVQAKRNIGITAARDIVHGEAFQSIFPRVTENLA' A
#
# COMPACT_ATOMS: atom_id res chain seq x y z
N MET A 1 7.23 -3.44 6.57
CA MET A 1 6.57 -4.33 5.60
C MET A 1 5.72 -3.48 4.65
N LEU A 2 5.68 -3.83 3.36
CA LEU A 2 4.78 -3.20 2.38
C LEU A 2 3.75 -4.24 1.92
N LEU A 3 2.47 -3.91 2.09
CA LEU A 3 1.35 -4.74 1.65
C LEU A 3 0.81 -4.18 0.34
N ASP A 4 0.76 -5.02 -0.69
CA ASP A 4 0.12 -4.72 -1.96
C ASP A 4 -1.40 -4.76 -1.80
N ILE A 5 -2.06 -3.62 -1.96
CA ILE A 5 -3.51 -3.46 -1.85
C ILE A 5 -4.14 -3.10 -3.20
N THR A 6 -3.42 -3.26 -4.30
CA THR A 6 -3.89 -2.87 -5.65
C THR A 6 -5.22 -3.52 -6.00
N ALA A 7 -5.39 -4.81 -5.68
CA ALA A 7 -6.62 -5.56 -5.96
C ALA A 7 -7.85 -5.10 -5.16
N VAL A 8 -7.65 -4.35 -4.05
CA VAL A 8 -8.72 -3.93 -3.14
C VAL A 8 -8.77 -2.42 -2.94
N TRP A 9 -8.01 -1.66 -3.73
CA TRP A 9 -7.91 -0.19 -3.62
C TRP A 9 -9.29 0.48 -3.66
N GLU A 10 -10.16 0.06 -4.57
CA GLU A 10 -11.49 0.65 -4.74
C GLU A 10 -12.32 0.57 -3.46
N LYS A 11 -12.26 -0.57 -2.74
CA LYS A 11 -12.97 -0.73 -1.47
C LYS A 11 -12.43 0.23 -0.40
N LYS A 12 -11.11 0.43 -0.36
CA LYS A 12 -10.48 1.38 0.55
C LYS A 12 -10.87 2.82 0.21
N TYR A 13 -10.87 3.18 -1.07
CA TYR A 13 -11.23 4.53 -1.50
C TYR A 13 -12.70 4.86 -1.20
N GLN A 14 -13.62 3.91 -1.42
CA GLN A 14 -15.02 4.05 -1.03
C GLN A 14 -15.18 4.27 0.49
N ALA A 15 -14.44 3.52 1.31
CA ALA A 15 -14.46 3.72 2.76
C ALA A 15 -13.92 5.09 3.19
N ILE A 16 -12.88 5.59 2.50
CA ILE A 16 -12.33 6.94 2.72
C ILE A 16 -13.40 8.00 2.42
N GLN A 17 -14.16 7.84 1.33
CA GLN A 17 -15.21 8.79 0.93
C GLN A 17 -16.39 8.86 1.92
N CYS A 18 -16.55 7.87 2.81
CA CYS A 18 -17.51 7.96 3.91
C CYS A 18 -17.15 9.06 4.93
N MET A 19 -15.89 9.55 4.94
CA MET A 19 -15.43 10.63 5.81
C MET A 19 -15.73 12.01 5.19
N GLN A 20 -17.01 12.35 5.10
CA GLN A 20 -17.47 13.64 4.55
C GLN A 20 -16.90 14.83 5.35
N GLY A 21 -16.53 15.91 4.65
CA GLY A 21 -15.88 17.10 5.25
C GLY A 21 -14.37 16.98 5.44
N GLN A 22 -13.76 15.89 4.96
CA GLN A 22 -12.32 15.63 5.02
C GLN A 22 -11.73 15.31 3.64
N GLU A 23 -12.24 15.93 2.57
CA GLU A 23 -11.91 15.61 1.18
C GLU A 23 -10.40 15.77 0.88
N HIS A 24 -9.74 16.73 1.53
CA HIS A 24 -8.30 16.91 1.42
C HIS A 24 -7.51 15.68 1.93
N LEU A 25 -8.03 14.98 2.95
CA LEU A 25 -7.43 13.75 3.45
C LEU A 25 -7.63 12.59 2.48
N TRP A 26 -8.71 12.59 1.70
CA TRP A 26 -8.95 11.53 0.72
C TRP A 26 -7.81 11.49 -0.29
N GLU A 27 -7.54 12.66 -0.86
CA GLU A 27 -6.49 12.86 -1.84
C GLU A 27 -5.09 12.70 -1.22
N TYR A 28 -4.90 13.11 0.05
CA TYR A 28 -3.67 12.80 0.80
C TYR A 28 -3.42 11.29 0.89
N TYR A 29 -4.40 10.51 1.31
CA TYR A 29 -4.24 9.06 1.47
C TYR A 29 -4.19 8.30 0.14
N THR A 30 -4.81 8.82 -0.91
CA THR A 30 -4.59 8.37 -2.30
C THR A 30 -3.12 8.49 -2.68
N ARG A 31 -2.51 9.67 -2.48
CA ARG A 31 -1.08 9.85 -2.75
C ARG A 31 -0.21 8.94 -1.88
N VAL A 32 -0.51 8.79 -0.59
CA VAL A 32 0.25 7.88 0.27
C VAL A 32 0.24 6.46 -0.30
N ALA A 33 -0.93 5.96 -0.72
CA ALA A 33 -1.03 4.61 -1.29
C ALA A 33 -0.21 4.45 -2.58
N LEU A 34 -0.24 5.44 -3.48
CA LEU A 34 0.58 5.46 -4.69
C LEU A 34 2.08 5.47 -4.37
N GLN A 35 2.51 6.34 -3.46
CA GLN A 35 3.93 6.44 -3.07
C GLN A 35 4.45 5.14 -2.45
N ARG A 36 3.64 4.48 -1.61
CA ARG A 36 3.98 3.16 -1.06
C ARG A 36 3.95 2.06 -2.12
N GLY A 37 3.07 2.15 -3.11
CA GLY A 37 3.03 1.24 -4.26
C GLY A 37 4.34 1.28 -5.06
N VAL A 38 4.81 2.48 -5.41
CA VAL A 38 6.10 2.68 -6.09
C VAL A 38 7.27 2.12 -5.27
N GLN A 39 7.29 2.36 -3.95
CA GLN A 39 8.30 1.81 -3.06
C GLN A 39 8.26 0.27 -3.01
N ALA A 40 7.06 -0.31 -2.97
CA ALA A 40 6.86 -1.76 -2.96
C ALA A 40 7.34 -2.37 -4.28
N LYS A 41 6.99 -1.78 -5.41
CA LYS A 41 7.48 -2.16 -6.74
C LYS A 41 9.00 -2.10 -6.80
N ARG A 42 9.61 -1.04 -6.27
CA ARG A 42 11.07 -0.89 -6.24
C ARG A 42 11.76 -1.98 -5.42
N ASN A 43 11.15 -2.44 -4.33
CA ASN A 43 11.69 -3.45 -3.43
C ASN A 43 11.65 -4.87 -4.01
N ILE A 44 10.67 -5.18 -4.86
CA ILE A 44 10.61 -6.47 -5.58
C ILE A 44 11.41 -6.46 -6.90
N GLY A 45 12.03 -5.33 -7.24
CA GLY A 45 12.69 -5.07 -8.52
C GLY A 45 11.83 -4.23 -9.45
N ILE A 46 12.34 -3.07 -9.89
CA ILE A 46 11.55 -2.12 -10.71
C ILE A 46 11.11 -2.72 -12.05
N THR A 47 11.89 -3.66 -12.59
CA THR A 47 11.60 -4.38 -13.84
C THR A 47 10.82 -5.69 -13.63
N ALA A 48 10.47 -6.05 -12.39
CA ALA A 48 9.71 -7.27 -12.11
C ALA A 48 8.35 -7.25 -12.81
N ALA A 49 7.86 -8.40 -13.27
CA ALA A 49 6.58 -8.48 -13.98
C ALA A 49 5.38 -8.13 -13.09
N ARG A 50 5.46 -8.41 -11.79
CA ARG A 50 4.37 -8.13 -10.84
C ARG A 50 4.12 -6.64 -10.73
N ASP A 51 2.92 -6.21 -11.06
CA ASP A 51 2.51 -4.80 -10.97
C ASP A 51 1.96 -4.47 -9.57
N ILE A 52 2.43 -3.38 -8.98
CA ILE A 52 2.02 -2.91 -7.66
C ILE A 52 1.80 -1.40 -7.77
N VAL A 53 0.54 -0.99 -7.68
CA VAL A 53 0.13 0.42 -7.87
C VAL A 53 -0.19 1.07 -6.52
N HIS A 54 -0.88 0.35 -5.64
CA HIS A 54 -1.27 0.85 -4.32
C HIS A 54 -0.68 0.00 -3.22
N GLY A 55 0.01 0.65 -2.27
CA GLY A 55 0.66 -0.01 -1.15
C GLY A 55 0.23 0.55 0.20
N GLU A 56 0.30 -0.28 1.23
CA GLU A 56 0.25 0.14 2.63
C GLU A 56 1.55 -0.24 3.34
N ALA A 57 2.05 0.66 4.17
CA ALA A 57 3.28 0.46 4.92
C ALA A 57 2.96 0.19 6.38
N PHE A 58 3.53 -0.89 6.92
CA PHE A 58 3.41 -1.29 8.31
C PHE A 58 4.78 -1.45 8.94
N GLN A 59 4.88 -1.07 10.21
CA GLN A 59 6.05 -1.32 11.04
C GLN A 59 5.75 -2.46 12.01
N SER A 60 6.49 -3.55 11.87
CA SER A 60 6.36 -4.69 12.77
C SER A 60 6.99 -4.36 14.12
N ILE A 61 6.25 -4.59 15.21
CA ILE A 61 6.76 -4.40 16.58
C ILE A 61 7.59 -5.59 17.04
N PHE A 62 7.25 -6.79 16.55
CA PHE A 62 7.87 -8.05 16.92
C PHE A 62 8.55 -8.71 15.72
N PRO A 63 9.56 -9.56 15.95
CA PRO A 63 10.18 -10.35 14.89
C PRO A 63 9.19 -11.38 14.32
N ARG A 64 9.29 -11.65 13.01
CA ARG A 64 8.58 -12.74 12.33
C ARG A 64 9.46 -13.99 12.34
N VAL A 65 8.89 -15.13 12.75
CA VAL A 65 9.52 -16.45 12.59
C VAL A 65 9.13 -17.04 11.22
N THR A 66 10.09 -17.57 10.48
CA THR A 66 9.91 -18.14 9.15
C THR A 66 10.97 -19.20 8.87
N GLU A 67 10.64 -20.23 8.10
CA GLU A 67 11.61 -21.24 7.65
C GLU A 67 12.28 -20.85 6.31
N ASN A 68 11.77 -19.81 5.64
CA ASN A 68 12.24 -19.33 4.34
C ASN A 68 12.49 -17.81 4.38
N LEU A 69 13.55 -17.35 3.70
CA LEU A 69 14.02 -15.95 3.67
C LEU A 69 13.77 -15.21 2.33
N ALA A 70 13.11 -15.85 1.37
CA ALA A 70 12.83 -15.31 0.03
C ALA A 70 11.47 -14.62 -0.06
#